data_AF-A0A5D9BZ84-F1
#
_entry.id   AF-A0A5D9BZ84-F1
#
_cell.length_a   1.000
_cell.length_b   1.000
_cell.length_c   1.000
_cell.angle_alpha   90.00
_cell.angle_beta   90.00
_cell.angle_gamma   90.00
#
_symmetry.space_group_name_H-M   'P 1'
#
loop_
_entity.id
_entity.type
_entity.pdbx_description
1 polymer ?
#
loop_
_entity_poly.entity_id
_entity_poly.type
_entity_poly.pdbx_seq_one_letter_code
_entity_poly.pdbx_strand_id
1 'polypeptide(L)' 'MYRVAVFGRPRAPWREKWEHAMEDAIAMELTSYDASRREYYLAVPTSIEAFTGFAPPDAP' A
#
# COMPACT_ATOMS: atom_id res chain seq x y z
N MET A 1 -0.60 -8.82 -7.48
CA MET A 1 -1.47 -8.28 -6.41
C MET A 1 -0.64 -7.37 -5.52
N TYR A 2 -1.26 -6.32 -4.98
CA TYR A 2 -0.61 -5.27 -4.19
C TYR A 2 -1.39 -5.05 -2.90
N ARG A 3 -0.72 -4.87 -1.76
CA ARG A 3 -1.38 -4.44 -0.51
C ARG A 3 -0.53 -3.45 0.24
N VAL A 4 -1.17 -2.66 1.10
CA VAL A 4 -0.48 -1.77 2.03
C VAL A 4 -0.09 -2.54 3.28
N ALA A 5 1.19 -2.51 3.62
CA ALA A 5 1.72 -2.99 4.88
C ALA A 5 2.47 -1.87 5.61
N VAL A 6 2.35 -1.85 6.93
CA VAL A 6 3.01 -0.87 7.82
C VAL A 6 3.84 -1.68 8.82
N PHE A 7 5.15 -1.44 8.87
CA PHE A 7 6.10 -2.28 9.64
C PHE A 7 6.01 -3.78 9.30
N GLY A 8 5.76 -4.13 8.02
CA GLY A 8 5.61 -5.52 7.58
C GLY A 8 4.31 -6.20 8.06
N ARG A 9 3.37 -5.45 8.67
CA ARG A 9 2.04 -5.95 9.00
C ARG A 9 1.02 -5.47 7.97
N PRO A 10 0.20 -6.36 7.39
CA PRO A 10 -0.84 -5.97 6.45
C PRO A 10 -1.86 -5.06 7.14
N ARG A 11 -2.13 -3.91 6.53
CA ARG A 11 -3.14 -2.96 7.02
C ARG A 11 -4.34 -2.84 6.08
N ALA A 12 -4.14 -3.19 4.81
CA ALA A 12 -5.16 -3.20 3.78
C ALA A 12 -5.32 -4.61 3.16
N PRO A 13 -6.51 -4.93 2.61
CA PRO A 13 -6.70 -6.13 1.80
C PRO A 13 -5.85 -6.09 0.53
N TRP A 14 -5.67 -7.25 -0.08
CA TRP A 14 -5.01 -7.35 -1.38
C TRP A 14 -5.85 -6.70 -2.46
N ARG A 15 -5.19 -5.88 -3.28
CA ARG A 15 -5.74 -5.25 -4.48
C ARG A 15 -5.09 -5.82 -5.72
N GLU A 16 -5.85 -5.86 -6.80
CA GLU A 16 -5.35 -6.32 -8.09
C GLU A 16 -4.42 -5.30 -8.74
N LYS A 17 -4.67 -4.00 -8.51
CA LYS A 17 -3.90 -2.87 -9.05
C LYS A 17 -3.13 -2.14 -7.96
N TRP A 18 -1.95 -1.64 -8.32
CA TRP A 18 -1.10 -0.84 -7.44
C TRP A 18 -1.76 0.49 -7.06
N GLU A 19 -2.44 1.13 -8.01
CA GLU A 19 -3.14 2.40 -7.77
C GLU A 19 -4.17 2.29 -6.64
N HIS A 20 -4.98 1.22 -6.64
CA HIS A 20 -5.94 0.97 -5.56
C HIS A 20 -5.25 0.76 -4.20
N ALA A 21 -4.08 0.09 -4.17
CA ALA A 21 -3.31 -0.05 -2.94
C ALA A 21 -2.73 1.31 -2.48
N MET A 22 -2.40 2.20 -3.41
CA MET A 22 -1.98 3.56 -3.05
C MET A 22 -3.15 4.40 -2.54
N GLU A 23 -4.35 4.26 -3.11
CA GLU A 23 -5.57 4.87 -2.57
C GLU A 23 -5.87 4.39 -1.15
N ASP A 24 -5.69 3.10 -0.84
CA ASP A 24 -5.79 2.58 0.54
C ASP A 24 -4.74 3.25 1.46
N ALA A 25 -3.51 3.46 0.99
CA ALA A 25 -2.47 4.14 1.78
C ALA A 25 -2.82 5.61 2.05
N ILE A 26 -3.40 6.31 1.06
CA ILE A 26 -3.87 7.69 1.19
C ILE A 26 -5.06 7.77 2.15
N ALA A 27 -6.04 6.88 2.01
CA ALA A 27 -7.21 6.82 2.88
C ALA A 27 -6.87 6.52 4.34
N MET A 28 -5.77 5.80 4.58
CA MET A 28 -5.25 5.51 5.92
C MET A 28 -4.33 6.61 6.46
N GLU A 29 -4.18 7.74 5.75
CA GLU A 29 -3.27 8.84 6.08
C GLU A 29 -1.81 8.38 6.25
N LEU A 30 -1.44 7.26 5.61
CA LEU A 30 -0.10 6.66 5.67
C LEU A 30 0.87 7.29 4.65
N THR A 31 0.34 8.11 3.76
CA THR A 31 1.07 8.88 2.75
C THR A 31 0.77 10.37 2.90
N SER A 32 1.82 11.17 3.01
CA SER A 32 1.73 12.62 2.89
C SER A 32 2.09 13.02 1.46
N TYR A 33 1.17 13.66 0.76
CA TYR A 33 1.42 14.18 -0.58
C TYR A 33 2.12 15.54 -0.48
N ASP A 34 3.34 15.65 -1.00
CA ASP A 34 4.03 16.93 -1.13
C ASP A 34 3.69 17.55 -2.48
N ALA A 35 2.82 18.55 -2.45
CA ALA A 35 2.37 19.25 -3.67
C ALA A 35 3.48 20.07 -4.35
N SER A 36 4.52 20.46 -3.62
CA SER A 36 5.63 21.24 -4.16
C SER A 36 6.56 20.40 -5.03
N ARG A 37 6.63 19.09 -4.79
CA ARG A 37 7.46 18.13 -5.53
C ARG A 37 6.65 17.15 -6.37
N ARG A 38 5.31 17.13 -6.22
CA ARG A 38 4.40 16.13 -6.82
C ARG A 38 4.81 14.70 -6.47
N GLU A 39 5.31 14.50 -5.25
CA GLU A 39 5.79 13.21 -4.75
C GLU A 39 4.97 12.78 -3.53
N TYR A 40 4.72 11.48 -3.41
CA TYR A 40 4.12 10.88 -2.24
C TYR A 40 5.22 10.44 -1.27
N TYR A 41 5.22 11.00 -0.06
CA TYR A 41 6.12 10.60 1.02
C TYR A 41 5.40 9.67 1.99
N LEU A 42 5.93 8.46 2.18
CA LEU A 42 5.44 7.51 3.18
C LEU A 42 5.98 7.93 4.56
N ALA A 43 5.09 8.37 5.46
CA ALA A 43 5.47 9.00 6.73
C ALA A 43 5.91 7.99 7.82
N VAL A 44 5.50 6.74 7.68
CA VAL A 44 5.90 5.57 8.48
C VAL A 44 6.57 4.57 7.54
N PRO A 45 7.33 3.55 8.01
CA PRO A 45 7.86 2.49 7.15
C PRO A 45 6.69 1.64 6.64
N THR A 46 6.02 2.22 5.66
CA THR A 46 4.89 1.70 4.93
C THR A 46 5.45 1.21 3.61
N SER A 47 5.06 0.02 3.20
CA SER A 47 5.54 -0.62 1.99
C SER A 47 4.35 -1.19 1.25
N ILE A 48 4.37 -1.07 -0.07
CA ILE A 48 3.42 -1.76 -0.93
C ILE A 48 4.04 -3.11 -1.26
N GLU A 49 3.51 -4.17 -0.65
CA GLU A 49 3.95 -5.52 -0.93
C GLU A 49 3.41 -5.93 -2.31
N ALA A 50 4.31 -6.24 -3.24
CA ALA A 50 3.98 -6.76 -4.56
C ALA A 50 4.15 -8.28 -4.55
N PHE A 51 3.09 -8.99 -4.89
CA PHE A 51 3.07 -10.45 -4.90
C PHE A 51 3.03 -10.98 -6.34
N THR A 52 4.08 -11.70 -6.78
CA THR A 52 4.31 -12.10 -8.18
C THR A 52 4.16 -13.60 -8.47
N GLY A 53 3.62 -14.41 -7.56
CA GLY A 53 3.42 -15.83 -7.84
C GLY A 53 2.77 -16.60 -6.69
N PHE A 54 1.54 -17.07 -6.92
CA PHE A 54 0.69 -17.92 -6.07
C PHE A 54 -0.06 -17.26 -4.89
N ALA A 55 -1.31 -16.84 -5.15
CA ALA A 55 -2.22 -16.12 -4.24
C ALA A 55 -1.93 -16.25 -2.73
N PRO A 56 -1.95 -15.14 -1.97
CA PRO A 56 -1.67 -15.14 -0.54
C PRO A 56 -2.67 -16.03 0.23
N PRO A 57 -2.23 -16.72 1.31
CA PRO A 57 -3.05 -17.68 2.08
C PRO A 57 -4.25 -17.07 2.86
N ASP A 58 -4.53 -15.78 2.65
CA ASP A 58 -5.56 -14.99 3.33
C ASP A 58 -6.46 -14.23 2.31
N ALA A 59 -6.68 -14.81 1.14
CA ALA A 59 -7.79 -14.39 0.30
C ALA A 59 -9.10 -15.02 0.87
N PRO A 60 -10.14 -14.22 1.17
CA PRO A 60 -11.44 -14.76 1.61
C PRO A 60 -12.11 -15.62 0.53
#